data_AF-A0A3P8T1Y4-F1
#
_entry.id   AF-A0A3P8T1Y4-F1
#
_cell.length_a   1.000
_cell.length_b   1.000
_cell.length_c   1.000
_cell.angle_alpha   90.00
_cell.angle_beta   90.00
_cell.angle_gamma   90.00
#
_symmetry.space_group_name_H-M   'P 1'
#
loop_
_entity.id
_entity.type
_entity.pdbx_description
1 polymer ?
#
loop_
_entity_poly.entity_id
_entity_poly.type
_entity_poly.pdbx_seq_one_letter_code
_entity_poly.pdbx_strand_id
1 'polypeptide(L)'
;MADKEKRRSGVTPAGMPVGKATKSDNDREFLSQAGVGELLRGAILKMVEARSDDPIGFLADHFCNLASVTDTGTAGCGDEEPLNGSLSGGAQEQQQHLNRALWHLRLAHHSQRSAFSNNVCVAYDLLNLTGPRRPAGEAPEGPEGADSPTGEGGGCGGGVRGGLYTQTLQCLCSEGGVPASTSAPLLRRLHCQDHEAVPYDVFRYGVVTCAVFSDYIRQAQRLYAEVCCPDEGPASRALCLAVLGTLKEALETSQGPDANCCVNANAKASSCLENNAKAIRYLEASAKISPYKVAQAMAGGQTRGPGGDMDAKEFENAAAELFITRVKVVS
;
A
#
# COMPACT_ATOMS: atom_id res chain seq x y z
N MET A 1 -46.78 8.69 -67.06
CA MET A 1 -47.80 7.89 -66.35
C MET A 1 -47.39 7.86 -64.89
N ALA A 2 -48.19 8.47 -64.04
CA ALA A 2 -47.93 8.63 -62.62
C ALA A 2 -49.14 8.14 -61.81
N ASP A 3 -48.84 7.83 -60.55
CA ASP A 3 -49.72 7.90 -59.39
C ASP A 3 -50.54 6.67 -58.95
N LYS A 4 -50.21 6.31 -57.69
CA LYS A 4 -51.08 5.93 -56.56
C LYS A 4 -51.98 4.70 -56.66
N GLU A 5 -51.72 3.77 -55.73
CA GLU A 5 -52.77 3.00 -55.09
C GLU A 5 -52.80 3.20 -53.57
N LYS A 6 -54.00 3.08 -53.02
CA LYS A 6 -54.54 3.71 -51.81
C LYS A 6 -55.00 2.62 -50.84
N ARG A 7 -54.60 2.74 -49.57
CA ARG A 7 -55.29 2.37 -48.30
C ARG A 7 -56.42 1.30 -48.38
N ARG A 8 -56.41 0.26 -47.52
CA ARG A 8 -56.98 0.23 -46.14
C ARG A 8 -57.14 -1.22 -45.57
N SER A 9 -56.95 -1.31 -44.25
CA SER A 9 -57.66 -2.14 -43.24
C SER A 9 -57.25 -3.60 -42.95
N GLY A 10 -56.84 -3.78 -41.69
CA GLY A 10 -56.92 -5.00 -40.89
C GLY A 10 -56.40 -4.68 -39.49
N VAL A 11 -57.17 -3.94 -38.67
CA VAL A 11 -57.86 -4.46 -37.47
C VAL A 11 -56.95 -5.36 -36.61
N THR A 12 -56.45 -4.77 -35.52
CA THR A 12 -55.81 -5.45 -34.39
C THR A 12 -56.86 -6.22 -33.57
N PRO A 13 -56.54 -7.38 -33.00
CA PRO A 13 -57.10 -7.78 -31.72
C PRO A 13 -56.19 -7.30 -30.60
N ALA A 14 -56.82 -6.61 -29.65
CA ALA A 14 -56.23 -6.20 -28.39
C ALA A 14 -56.00 -7.41 -27.48
N GLY A 15 -54.84 -7.42 -26.83
CA GLY A 15 -54.47 -8.38 -25.81
C GLY A 15 -53.15 -7.94 -25.17
N MET A 16 -53.15 -6.79 -24.51
CA MET A 16 -52.10 -6.50 -23.52
C MET A 16 -52.39 -7.34 -22.28
N PRO A 17 -51.33 -7.84 -21.63
CA PRO A 17 -51.08 -7.31 -20.31
C PRO A 17 -49.82 -6.43 -20.34
N VAL A 18 -49.96 -5.33 -19.62
CA VAL A 18 -48.90 -4.45 -19.14
C VAL A 18 -47.69 -5.28 -18.69
N GLY A 19 -46.52 -4.93 -19.19
CA GLY A 19 -45.27 -5.58 -18.80
C GLY A 19 -44.06 -5.11 -19.60
N LYS A 20 -43.78 -3.80 -19.63
CA LYS A 20 -42.43 -3.32 -19.98
C LYS A 20 -41.50 -3.66 -18.80
N ALA A 21 -41.08 -4.92 -18.68
CA ALA A 21 -40.14 -5.38 -17.66
C ALA A 21 -39.30 -6.60 -18.09
N THR A 22 -39.24 -6.96 -19.37
CA THR A 22 -38.59 -8.22 -19.81
C THR A 22 -37.13 -8.10 -20.24
N LYS A 23 -36.55 -6.91 -20.32
CA LYS A 23 -35.11 -6.76 -20.62
C LYS A 23 -34.25 -6.75 -19.35
N SER A 24 -34.76 -6.14 -18.28
CA SER A 24 -34.06 -6.02 -16.99
C SER A 24 -33.88 -7.36 -16.28
N ASP A 25 -34.83 -8.29 -16.41
CA ASP A 25 -34.72 -9.62 -15.78
C ASP A 25 -33.63 -10.46 -16.45
N ASN A 26 -33.52 -10.38 -17.78
CA ASN A 26 -32.51 -11.11 -18.54
C ASN A 26 -31.11 -10.53 -18.32
N ASP A 27 -30.98 -9.19 -18.27
CA ASP A 27 -29.70 -8.52 -17.97
C ASP A 27 -29.24 -8.82 -16.53
N ARG A 28 -30.17 -8.83 -15.56
CA ARG A 28 -29.87 -9.14 -14.15
C ARG A 28 -29.45 -10.60 -13.97
N GLU A 29 -30.13 -11.52 -14.64
CA GLU A 29 -29.79 -12.94 -14.61
C GLU A 29 -28.42 -13.18 -15.26
N PHE A 30 -28.15 -12.55 -16.40
CA PHE A 30 -26.85 -12.57 -17.06
C PHE A 30 -25.71 -12.07 -16.15
N LEU A 31 -25.89 -10.91 -15.51
CA LEU A 31 -24.88 -10.36 -14.58
C LEU A 31 -24.69 -11.27 -13.34
N SER A 32 -25.75 -11.94 -12.90
CA SER A 32 -25.67 -12.89 -11.79
C SER A 32 -24.91 -14.15 -12.20
N GLN A 33 -25.19 -14.70 -13.38
CA GLN A 33 -24.47 -15.85 -13.94
C GLN A 33 -23.00 -15.52 -14.25
N ALA A 34 -22.71 -14.29 -14.67
CA ALA A 34 -21.34 -13.80 -14.89
C ALA A 34 -20.57 -13.53 -13.59
N GLY A 35 -21.17 -13.73 -12.41
CA GLY A 35 -20.49 -13.58 -11.12
C GLY A 35 -20.19 -12.14 -10.72
N VAL A 36 -20.79 -11.14 -11.39
CA VAL A 36 -20.52 -9.71 -11.15
C VAL A 36 -20.82 -9.31 -9.71
N GLY A 37 -21.84 -9.94 -9.09
CA GLY A 37 -22.19 -9.70 -7.69
C GLY A 37 -21.07 -10.06 -6.71
N GLU A 38 -20.40 -11.19 -6.92
CA GLU A 38 -19.28 -11.62 -6.06
C GLU A 38 -18.03 -10.77 -6.30
N LEU A 39 -17.76 -10.44 -7.57
CA LEU A 39 -16.67 -9.55 -7.95
C LEU A 39 -16.83 -8.16 -7.31
N LEU A 40 -18.04 -7.59 -7.34
CA LEU A 40 -18.32 -6.29 -6.71
C LEU A 40 -18.24 -6.36 -5.19
N ARG A 41 -18.79 -7.43 -4.57
CA ARG A 41 -18.67 -7.65 -3.12
C ARG A 41 -17.21 -7.74 -2.68
N GLY A 42 -16.39 -8.48 -3.43
CA GLY A 42 -14.95 -8.57 -3.19
C GLY A 42 -14.25 -7.22 -3.27
N ALA A 43 -14.54 -6.43 -4.32
CA ALA A 43 -13.96 -5.09 -4.49
C ALA A 43 -14.38 -4.12 -3.36
N ILE A 44 -15.66 -4.14 -2.96
CA ILE A 44 -16.16 -3.33 -1.83
C ILE A 44 -15.49 -3.76 -0.53
N LEU A 45 -15.32 -5.07 -0.29
CA LEU A 45 -14.62 -5.56 0.89
C LEU A 45 -13.17 -5.03 0.91
N LYS A 46 -12.46 -5.09 -0.21
CA LYS A 46 -11.11 -4.52 -0.33
C LYS A 46 -11.05 -3.03 -0.10
N MET A 47 -12.01 -2.27 -0.63
CA MET A 47 -12.12 -0.83 -0.39
C MET A 47 -12.31 -0.50 1.09
N VAL A 48 -13.14 -1.27 1.80
CA VAL A 48 -13.37 -1.13 3.24
C VAL A 48 -12.12 -1.54 4.05
N GLU A 49 -11.47 -2.65 3.68
CA GLU A 49 -10.22 -3.10 4.30
C GLU A 49 -9.10 -2.08 4.13
N ALA A 50 -9.01 -1.43 2.97
CA ALA A 50 -8.02 -0.41 2.62
C ALA A 50 -8.25 0.94 3.32
N ARG A 51 -9.48 1.23 3.77
CA ARG A 51 -9.88 2.54 4.33
C ARG A 51 -9.55 3.71 3.38
N SER A 52 -9.83 3.54 2.08
CA SER A 52 -9.53 4.56 1.08
C SER A 52 -10.27 5.87 1.38
N ASP A 53 -9.53 7.00 1.38
CA ASP A 53 -10.11 8.35 1.42
C ASP A 53 -10.80 8.70 0.08
N ASP A 54 -10.46 7.99 -1.02
CA ASP A 54 -11.15 8.05 -2.32
C ASP A 54 -11.68 6.65 -2.70
N PRO A 55 -12.92 6.30 -2.28
CA PRO A 55 -13.55 5.03 -2.59
C PRO A 55 -13.72 4.76 -4.09
N ILE A 56 -14.01 5.80 -4.88
CA ILE A 56 -14.32 5.65 -6.31
C ILE A 56 -13.03 5.47 -7.11
N GLY A 57 -12.00 6.28 -6.85
CA GLY A 57 -10.69 6.10 -7.45
C GLY A 57 -10.09 4.73 -7.10
N PHE A 58 -10.23 4.28 -5.85
CA PHE A 58 -9.79 2.94 -5.45
C PHE A 58 -10.46 1.83 -6.28
N LEU A 59 -11.78 1.88 -6.46
CA LEU A 59 -12.49 0.87 -7.24
C LEU A 59 -12.08 0.88 -8.72
N ALA A 60 -11.89 2.06 -9.30
CA ALA A 60 -11.43 2.20 -10.68
C ALA A 60 -10.04 1.54 -10.85
N ASP A 61 -9.08 1.91 -10.00
CA ASP A 61 -7.75 1.33 -10.00
C ASP A 61 -7.79 -0.18 -9.73
N HIS A 62 -8.63 -0.64 -8.81
CA HIS A 62 -8.75 -2.05 -8.47
C HIS A 62 -9.21 -2.89 -9.67
N PHE A 63 -10.21 -2.43 -10.43
CA PHE A 63 -10.66 -3.15 -11.62
C PHE A 63 -9.66 -3.06 -12.78
N CYS A 64 -8.97 -1.94 -12.97
CA CYS A 64 -7.89 -1.83 -13.95
C CYS A 64 -6.74 -2.82 -13.66
N ASN A 65 -6.34 -2.94 -12.39
CA ASN A 65 -5.33 -3.91 -11.97
C ASN A 65 -5.82 -5.35 -12.10
N LEU A 66 -7.08 -5.63 -11.75
CA LEU A 66 -7.67 -6.96 -11.88
C LEU A 66 -7.71 -7.43 -13.35
N ALA A 67 -8.09 -6.55 -14.27
CA ALA A 67 -8.10 -6.84 -15.71
C ALA A 67 -6.68 -7.10 -16.25
N SER A 68 -5.70 -6.31 -15.79
CA SER A 68 -4.29 -6.48 -16.18
C SER A 68 -3.72 -7.84 -15.73
N VAL A 69 -4.18 -8.37 -14.59
CA VAL A 69 -3.77 -9.70 -14.10
C VAL A 69 -4.35 -10.81 -14.96
N THR A 70 -5.60 -10.69 -15.41
CA THR A 70 -6.25 -11.72 -16.24
C THR A 70 -5.65 -11.86 -17.63
N ASP A 71 -5.14 -10.76 -18.21
CA ASP A 71 -4.53 -10.79 -19.54
C ASP A 71 -3.17 -11.51 -19.56
N THR A 72 -2.41 -11.44 -18.46
CA THR A 72 -1.13 -12.15 -18.33
C THR A 72 -1.25 -13.68 -18.15
N GLY A 73 -2.46 -14.17 -17.83
CA GLY A 73 -2.74 -15.60 -17.60
C GLY A 73 -3.16 -16.40 -18.84
N THR A 74 -3.32 -15.74 -19.99
CA THR A 74 -3.87 -16.36 -21.22
C THR A 74 -2.89 -16.30 -22.40
N ALA A 75 -1.58 -16.25 -22.13
CA ALA A 75 -0.57 -16.54 -23.14
C ALA A 75 -0.48 -18.07 -23.32
N GLY A 76 -1.39 -18.60 -24.15
CA GLY A 76 -1.34 -19.98 -24.59
C GLY A 76 -0.03 -20.28 -25.31
N CYS A 77 0.45 -21.50 -25.07
CA CYS A 77 1.44 -22.25 -25.84
C CYS A 77 1.38 -21.92 -27.34
N GLY A 78 2.20 -20.97 -27.78
CA GLY A 78 2.53 -20.70 -29.18
C GLY A 78 4.04 -20.87 -29.30
N ASP A 79 4.43 -21.88 -30.06
CA ASP A 79 5.81 -22.22 -30.39
C ASP A 79 6.38 -21.14 -31.31
N GLU A 80 6.82 -20.01 -30.75
CA GLU A 80 7.50 -18.95 -31.48
C GLU A 80 8.82 -18.65 -30.74
N GLU A 81 9.93 -19.15 -31.28
CA GLU A 81 11.28 -18.79 -30.83
C GLU A 81 11.45 -17.26 -30.77
N PRO A 82 11.85 -16.66 -29.64
CA PRO A 82 12.19 -15.26 -29.60
C PRO A 82 13.67 -15.09 -29.99
N LEU A 83 13.93 -14.98 -31.30
CA LEU A 83 15.15 -14.32 -31.77
C LEU A 83 15.03 -12.81 -31.52
N ASN A 84 16.06 -12.25 -30.86
CA ASN A 84 16.27 -10.84 -30.48
C ASN A 84 15.56 -10.33 -29.21
N GLY A 85 16.22 -10.58 -28.07
CA GLY A 85 15.95 -9.93 -26.79
C GLY A 85 16.15 -8.41 -26.86
N SER A 86 15.04 -7.69 -26.86
CA SER A 86 15.01 -6.25 -26.62
C SER A 86 15.26 -5.98 -25.14
N LEU A 87 16.32 -5.23 -24.83
CA LEU A 87 16.62 -4.70 -23.48
C LEU A 87 15.43 -3.93 -22.85
N SER A 88 14.45 -3.53 -23.65
CA SER A 88 13.23 -2.84 -23.21
C SER A 88 12.20 -3.77 -22.54
N GLY A 89 12.22 -5.08 -22.81
CA GLY A 89 11.26 -6.03 -22.24
C GLY A 89 11.41 -6.20 -20.73
N GLY A 90 12.65 -6.37 -20.27
CA GLY A 90 12.93 -6.60 -18.84
C GLY A 90 12.61 -5.39 -17.94
N ALA A 91 12.82 -4.17 -18.43
CA ALA A 91 12.47 -2.96 -17.67
C ALA A 91 10.95 -2.77 -17.53
N GLN A 92 10.20 -3.08 -18.60
CA GLN A 92 8.75 -2.99 -18.59
C GLN A 92 8.12 -4.06 -17.71
N GLU A 93 8.60 -5.30 -17.78
CA GLU A 93 8.19 -6.39 -16.88
C GLU A 93 8.48 -6.04 -15.42
N GLN A 94 9.67 -5.49 -15.13
CA GLN A 94 10.02 -5.06 -13.77
C GLN A 94 9.09 -3.98 -13.24
N GLN A 95 8.72 -2.99 -14.08
CA GLN A 95 7.77 -1.96 -13.69
C GLN A 95 6.35 -2.52 -13.45
N GLN A 96 5.93 -3.52 -14.22
CA GLN A 96 4.65 -4.21 -14.01
C GLN A 96 4.61 -4.97 -12.69
N HIS A 97 5.68 -5.70 -12.34
CA HIS A 97 5.79 -6.39 -11.06
C HIS A 97 5.76 -5.41 -9.89
N LEU A 98 6.45 -4.26 -10.01
CA LEU A 98 6.39 -3.19 -9.02
C LEU A 98 4.97 -2.64 -8.85
N ASN A 99 4.29 -2.30 -9.95
CA ASN A 99 2.92 -1.80 -9.89
C ASN A 99 1.98 -2.81 -9.23
N ARG A 100 2.13 -4.10 -9.54
CA ARG A 100 1.34 -5.18 -8.93
C ARG A 100 1.66 -5.34 -7.43
N ALA A 101 2.93 -5.27 -7.04
CA ALA A 101 3.33 -5.32 -5.64
C ALA A 101 2.73 -4.15 -4.85
N LEU A 102 2.82 -2.92 -5.38
CA LEU A 102 2.21 -1.73 -4.78
C LEU A 102 0.70 -1.87 -4.67
N TRP A 103 0.03 -2.38 -5.70
CA TRP A 103 -1.40 -2.66 -5.66
C TRP A 103 -1.77 -3.59 -4.49
N HIS A 104 -1.06 -4.73 -4.33
CA HIS A 104 -1.26 -5.63 -3.20
C HIS A 104 -1.10 -4.93 -1.84
N LEU A 105 -0.06 -4.09 -1.69
CA LEU A 105 0.18 -3.34 -0.46
C LEU A 105 -0.97 -2.37 -0.12
N ARG A 106 -1.71 -1.88 -1.11
CA ARG A 106 -2.86 -0.98 -0.91
C ARG A 106 -4.19 -1.69 -0.66
N LEU A 107 -4.27 -3.01 -0.82
CA LEU A 107 -5.53 -3.77 -0.64
C LEU A 107 -5.99 -3.87 0.83
N ALA A 108 -5.18 -3.45 1.80
CA ALA A 108 -5.55 -3.42 3.20
C ALA A 108 -4.81 -2.31 3.93
N HIS A 109 -5.48 -1.65 4.87
CA HIS A 109 -4.85 -0.69 5.77
C HIS A 109 -3.85 -1.42 6.68
N HIS A 110 -2.73 -0.80 7.01
CA HIS A 110 -1.64 -1.41 7.79
C HIS A 110 -2.08 -1.90 9.19
N SER A 111 -3.19 -1.39 9.72
CA SER A 111 -3.81 -1.85 10.98
C SER A 111 -4.43 -3.25 10.89
N GLN A 112 -4.77 -3.72 9.69
CA GLN A 112 -5.35 -5.03 9.45
C GLN A 112 -4.25 -6.09 9.45
N ARG A 113 -3.73 -6.44 10.64
CA ARG A 113 -2.47 -7.20 10.79
C ARG A 113 -2.37 -8.44 9.91
N SER A 114 -3.43 -9.25 9.79
CA SER A 114 -3.42 -10.47 8.99
C SER A 114 -3.44 -10.17 7.48
N ALA A 115 -4.44 -9.41 7.01
CA ALA A 115 -4.61 -9.08 5.60
C ALA A 115 -3.40 -8.30 5.06
N PHE A 116 -2.93 -7.30 5.79
CA PHE A 116 -1.77 -6.52 5.40
C PHE A 116 -0.49 -7.36 5.39
N SER A 117 -0.27 -8.23 6.38
CA SER A 117 0.91 -9.10 6.39
C SER A 117 0.92 -10.07 5.19
N ASN A 118 -0.24 -10.62 4.82
CA ASN A 118 -0.35 -11.48 3.64
C ASN A 118 -0.05 -10.70 2.36
N ASN A 119 -0.58 -9.48 2.24
CA ASN A 119 -0.30 -8.61 1.10
C ASN A 119 1.19 -8.26 1.00
N VAL A 120 1.87 -8.03 2.13
CA VAL A 120 3.32 -7.78 2.17
C VAL A 120 4.13 -9.00 1.72
N CYS A 121 3.72 -10.23 2.09
CA CYS A 121 4.33 -11.45 1.55
C CYS A 121 4.20 -11.51 0.02
N VAL A 122 2.99 -11.33 -0.50
CA VAL A 122 2.74 -11.39 -1.95
C VAL A 122 3.55 -10.31 -2.69
N ALA A 123 3.61 -9.10 -2.15
CA ALA A 123 4.41 -8.02 -2.72
C ALA A 123 5.91 -8.34 -2.73
N TYR A 124 6.43 -8.95 -1.66
CA TYR A 124 7.81 -9.40 -1.60
C TYR A 124 8.11 -10.46 -2.67
N ASP A 125 7.26 -11.47 -2.78
CA ASP A 125 7.44 -12.56 -3.74
C ASP A 125 7.42 -12.03 -5.19
N LEU A 126 6.50 -11.11 -5.51
CA LEU A 126 6.44 -10.47 -6.83
C LEU A 126 7.72 -9.72 -7.19
N LEU A 127 8.34 -9.04 -6.23
CA LEU A 127 9.56 -8.25 -6.43
C LEU A 127 10.84 -9.11 -6.39
N ASN A 128 10.81 -10.24 -5.69
CA ASN A 128 11.92 -11.18 -5.60
C ASN A 128 12.11 -11.96 -6.91
N LEU A 129 11.03 -12.18 -7.66
CA LEU A 129 11.05 -12.83 -8.98
C LEU A 129 11.73 -12.00 -10.08
N THR A 130 12.01 -10.72 -9.83
CA THR A 130 12.59 -9.79 -10.82
C THR A 130 14.13 -9.79 -10.85
N GLY A 131 14.78 -10.66 -10.08
CA GLY A 131 16.24 -10.82 -10.13
C GLY A 131 16.69 -11.44 -11.47
N PRO A 132 17.87 -11.05 -12.01
CA PRO A 132 18.46 -11.77 -13.13
C PRO A 132 18.63 -13.22 -12.73
N ARG A 133 17.87 -14.14 -13.35
CA ARG A 133 18.20 -15.55 -13.27
C ARG A 133 19.60 -15.68 -13.84
N ARG A 134 20.59 -16.04 -13.00
CA ARG A 134 21.82 -16.61 -13.54
C ARG A 134 21.39 -17.76 -14.45
N PRO A 135 21.78 -17.79 -15.73
CA PRO A 135 21.52 -18.95 -16.55
C PRO A 135 22.09 -20.16 -15.81
N ALA A 136 21.21 -21.12 -15.50
CA ALA A 136 21.63 -22.43 -15.07
C ALA A 136 22.27 -23.10 -16.29
N GLY A 137 23.58 -22.91 -16.46
CA GLY A 137 24.24 -23.30 -17.69
C GLY A 137 25.68 -22.85 -17.77
N GLU A 138 26.50 -23.28 -16.81
CA GLU A 138 27.90 -23.61 -17.04
C GLU A 138 28.31 -24.56 -15.91
N ALA A 139 27.96 -25.84 -16.11
CA ALA A 139 28.58 -26.92 -15.35
C ALA A 139 30.05 -27.00 -15.81
N PRO A 140 31.05 -26.96 -14.91
CA PRO A 140 32.35 -27.49 -15.26
C PRO A 140 32.18 -29.00 -15.44
N GLU A 141 32.36 -29.49 -16.66
CA GLU A 141 32.48 -30.92 -16.93
C GLU A 141 33.62 -31.49 -16.07
N GLY A 142 33.26 -32.18 -14.99
CA GLY A 142 34.14 -33.00 -14.18
C GLY A 142 33.57 -34.42 -14.15
N PRO A 143 34.39 -35.47 -14.30
CA PRO A 143 33.88 -36.82 -14.50
C PRO A 143 33.36 -37.42 -13.19
N GLU A 144 32.20 -38.04 -13.33
CA GLU A 144 31.56 -39.11 -12.54
C GLU A 144 32.12 -39.45 -11.16
N GLY A 145 31.27 -39.23 -10.14
CA GLY A 145 31.38 -39.82 -8.82
C GLY A 145 30.02 -39.81 -8.15
N ALA A 146 29.30 -40.92 -8.23
CA ALA A 146 28.05 -41.15 -7.53
C ALA A 146 28.28 -41.19 -6.01
N ASP A 147 27.54 -40.35 -5.27
CA ASP A 147 26.79 -40.76 -4.08
C ASP A 147 25.95 -39.57 -3.58
N SER A 148 24.63 -39.74 -3.67
CA SER A 148 23.64 -38.79 -3.16
C SER A 148 23.59 -38.81 -1.63
N PRO A 149 23.38 -37.65 -1.00
CA PRO A 149 22.20 -37.56 -0.15
C PRO A 149 21.34 -36.35 -0.55
N THR A 150 20.04 -36.60 -0.55
CA THR A 150 18.93 -35.64 -0.61
C THR A 150 19.26 -34.28 0.00
N GLY A 151 19.47 -33.28 -0.84
CA GLY A 151 19.54 -31.88 -0.49
C GLY A 151 18.49 -31.12 -1.27
N GLU A 152 17.31 -30.96 -0.67
CA GLU A 152 16.36 -29.92 -1.04
C GLU A 152 17.09 -28.57 -0.96
N GLY A 153 17.27 -27.87 -2.09
CA GLY A 153 18.11 -26.67 -2.06
C GLY A 153 18.26 -25.93 -3.38
N GLY A 154 17.25 -25.98 -4.26
CA GLY A 154 17.18 -25.10 -5.44
C GLY A 154 16.78 -23.67 -5.09
N GLY A 155 17.34 -23.11 -4.01
CA GLY A 155 17.01 -21.78 -3.52
C GLY A 155 17.92 -20.72 -4.13
N CYS A 156 17.70 -20.32 -5.38
CA CYS A 156 18.16 -19.03 -5.88
C CYS A 156 17.31 -17.88 -5.29
N GLY A 157 17.08 -17.91 -3.97
CA GLY A 157 16.27 -16.96 -3.21
C GLY A 157 17.12 -15.81 -2.72
N GLY A 158 17.50 -14.92 -3.63
CA GLY A 158 18.43 -13.83 -3.38
C GLY A 158 17.75 -12.49 -3.07
N GLY A 159 16.69 -12.45 -2.27
CA GLY A 159 16.04 -11.22 -1.79
C GLY A 159 15.53 -10.23 -2.85
N VAL A 160 14.77 -9.24 -2.42
CA VAL A 160 14.35 -8.14 -3.31
C VAL A 160 15.55 -7.23 -3.56
N ARG A 161 15.81 -6.83 -4.81
CA ARG A 161 16.91 -5.88 -5.10
C ARG A 161 16.70 -4.57 -4.36
N GLY A 162 17.75 -4.04 -3.73
CA GLY A 162 17.67 -2.81 -2.93
C GLY A 162 17.15 -1.59 -3.71
N GLY A 163 17.39 -1.53 -5.01
CA GLY A 163 16.82 -0.48 -5.88
C GLY A 163 15.30 -0.58 -5.98
N LEU A 164 14.76 -1.79 -6.18
CA LEU A 164 13.32 -2.05 -6.20
C LEU A 164 12.67 -1.82 -4.84
N TYR A 165 13.34 -2.23 -3.77
CA TYR A 165 12.90 -1.94 -2.40
C TYR A 165 12.83 -0.43 -2.14
N THR A 166 13.89 0.31 -2.45
CA THR A 166 13.92 1.78 -2.30
C THR A 166 12.83 2.46 -3.13
N GLN A 167 12.64 2.02 -4.38
CA GLN A 167 11.57 2.52 -5.25
C GLN A 167 10.18 2.23 -4.66
N THR A 168 9.96 1.02 -4.12
CA THR A 168 8.70 0.65 -3.45
C THR A 168 8.41 1.59 -2.27
N LEU A 169 9.41 1.86 -1.42
CA LEU A 169 9.23 2.77 -0.28
C LEU A 169 8.94 4.20 -0.70
N GLN A 170 9.58 4.68 -1.76
CA GLN A 170 9.32 5.99 -2.36
C GLN A 170 7.86 6.09 -2.82
N CYS A 171 7.39 5.10 -3.60
CA CYS A 171 6.01 5.04 -4.09
C CYS A 171 5.00 5.04 -2.93
N LEU A 172 5.22 4.22 -1.89
CA LEU A 172 4.34 4.18 -0.71
C LEU A 172 4.23 5.53 0.01
N CYS A 173 5.33 6.29 0.07
CA CYS A 173 5.32 7.63 0.67
C CYS A 173 4.60 8.64 -0.23
N SER A 174 4.91 8.67 -1.53
CA SER A 174 4.30 9.63 -2.46
C SER A 174 2.80 9.41 -2.62
N GLU A 175 2.37 8.16 -2.74
CA GLU A 175 0.95 7.80 -2.88
C GLU A 175 0.18 7.99 -1.59
N GLY A 176 0.88 7.87 -0.45
CA GLY A 176 0.34 8.20 0.87
C GLY A 176 0.12 9.70 1.11
N GLY A 177 0.48 10.55 0.15
CA GLY A 177 0.35 12.01 0.23
C GLY A 177 1.53 12.72 0.91
N VAL A 178 2.65 12.03 1.11
CA VAL A 178 3.82 12.62 1.77
C VAL A 178 4.76 13.26 0.74
N PRO A 179 5.07 14.56 0.87
CA PRO A 179 6.03 15.21 -0.02
C PRO A 179 7.41 14.55 0.03
N ALA A 180 8.10 14.50 -1.12
CA ALA A 180 9.44 13.88 -1.21
C ALA A 180 10.46 14.50 -0.24
N SER A 181 10.37 15.81 0.01
CA SER A 181 11.25 16.49 0.99
C SER A 181 11.03 16.03 2.43
N THR A 182 9.81 15.59 2.76
CA THR A 182 9.40 15.13 4.10
C THR A 182 9.75 13.66 4.32
N SER A 183 9.61 12.84 3.28
CA SER A 183 9.95 11.40 3.34
C SER A 183 11.44 11.12 3.14
N ALA A 184 12.21 12.02 2.50
CA ALA A 184 13.64 11.82 2.26
C ALA A 184 14.47 11.44 3.50
N PRO A 185 14.30 12.05 4.69
CA PRO A 185 15.05 11.65 5.88
C PRO A 185 14.69 10.24 6.37
N LEU A 186 13.43 9.82 6.23
CA LEU A 186 12.99 8.46 6.53
C LEU A 186 13.63 7.45 5.57
N LEU A 187 13.53 7.72 4.27
CA LEU A 187 14.06 6.84 3.23
C LEU A 187 15.57 6.67 3.34
N ARG A 188 16.31 7.71 3.75
CA ARG A 188 17.75 7.60 4.06
C ARG A 188 18.06 6.64 5.20
N ARG A 189 17.18 6.53 6.21
CA ARG A 189 17.34 5.56 7.32
C ARG A 189 17.01 4.13 6.90
N LEU A 190 16.12 3.97 5.92
CA LEU A 190 15.65 2.66 5.45
C LEU A 190 16.39 2.17 4.20
N HIS A 191 17.35 2.94 3.68
CA HIS A 191 17.99 2.70 2.40
C HIS A 191 18.82 1.41 2.38
N CYS A 192 18.70 0.66 1.29
CA CYS A 192 19.58 -0.45 0.93
C CYS A 192 20.27 -0.12 -0.40
N GLN A 193 21.48 -0.63 -0.61
CA GLN A 193 22.21 -0.40 -1.86
C GLN A 193 21.48 -1.03 -3.05
N ASP A 194 21.55 -0.45 -4.25
CA ASP A 194 20.75 -0.91 -5.40
C ASP A 194 20.94 -2.40 -5.76
N HIS A 195 22.13 -2.93 -5.49
CA HIS A 195 22.53 -4.31 -5.76
C HIS A 195 22.36 -5.24 -4.55
N GLU A 196 22.01 -4.71 -3.39
CA GLU A 196 21.80 -5.47 -2.16
C GLU A 196 20.58 -6.38 -2.29
N ALA A 197 20.67 -7.60 -1.76
CA ALA A 197 19.57 -8.53 -1.64
C ALA A 197 18.82 -8.28 -0.33
N VAL A 198 17.68 -7.59 -0.40
CA VAL A 198 16.87 -7.23 0.77
C VAL A 198 16.06 -8.44 1.25
N PRO A 199 16.29 -8.93 2.49
CA PRO A 199 15.53 -10.04 3.03
C PRO A 199 14.10 -9.60 3.41
N TYR A 200 13.20 -10.58 3.53
CA TYR A 200 11.78 -10.34 3.76
C TYR A 200 11.48 -9.49 5.01
N ASP A 201 12.22 -9.71 6.09
CA ASP A 201 12.04 -9.00 7.36
C ASP A 201 12.43 -7.52 7.26
N VAL A 202 13.50 -7.20 6.52
CA VAL A 202 13.89 -5.81 6.22
C VAL A 202 12.87 -5.15 5.29
N PHE A 203 12.46 -5.85 4.22
CA PHE A 203 11.42 -5.36 3.31
C PHE A 203 10.12 -5.04 4.06
N ARG A 204 9.65 -5.99 4.88
CA ARG A 204 8.45 -5.84 5.70
C ARG A 204 8.58 -4.68 6.68
N TYR A 205 9.73 -4.54 7.33
CA TYR A 205 9.99 -3.42 8.24
C TYR A 205 9.88 -2.07 7.53
N GLY A 206 10.51 -1.93 6.36
CA GLY A 206 10.45 -0.71 5.56
C GLY A 206 9.02 -0.39 5.11
N VAL A 207 8.31 -1.38 4.54
CA VAL A 207 6.93 -1.21 4.06
C VAL A 207 5.98 -0.80 5.17
N VAL A 208 6.02 -1.49 6.32
CA VAL A 208 5.19 -1.13 7.48
C VAL A 208 5.55 0.27 7.94
N THR A 209 6.84 0.60 8.08
CA THR A 209 7.26 1.93 8.56
C THR A 209 6.79 3.05 7.62
N CYS A 210 6.90 2.87 6.31
CA CYS A 210 6.44 3.85 5.32
C CYS A 210 4.92 4.02 5.32
N ALA A 211 4.14 2.93 5.33
CA ALA A 211 2.67 3.01 5.37
C ALA A 211 2.19 3.79 6.61
N VAL A 212 2.80 3.51 7.75
CA VAL A 212 2.50 4.11 9.05
C VAL A 212 2.89 5.58 9.08
N PHE A 213 4.08 5.90 8.56
CA PHE A 213 4.56 7.27 8.46
C PHE A 213 3.64 8.10 7.57
N SER A 214 3.20 7.57 6.43
CA SER A 214 2.27 8.26 5.53
C SER A 214 0.95 8.61 6.23
N ASP A 215 0.37 7.66 6.97
CA ASP A 215 -0.87 7.92 7.71
C ASP A 215 -0.66 8.91 8.87
N TYR A 216 0.48 8.84 9.56
CA TYR A 216 0.86 9.80 10.59
C TYR A 216 1.00 11.23 10.04
N ILE A 217 1.68 11.40 8.90
CA ILE A 217 1.84 12.71 8.27
C ILE A 217 0.50 13.25 7.78
N ARG A 218 -0.35 12.41 7.17
CA ARG A 218 -1.70 12.82 6.76
C ARG A 218 -2.53 13.29 7.95
N GLN A 219 -2.44 12.59 9.08
CA GLN A 219 -3.11 13.01 10.30
C GLN A 219 -2.55 14.32 10.85
N ALA A 220 -1.23 14.52 10.81
CA ALA A 220 -0.60 15.79 11.20
C ALA A 220 -1.05 16.95 10.30
N GLN A 221 -1.09 16.77 8.98
CA GLN A 221 -1.59 17.75 8.02
C GLN A 221 -3.06 18.11 8.30
N ARG A 222 -3.91 17.11 8.58
CA ARG A 222 -5.31 17.34 8.97
C ARG A 222 -5.41 18.14 10.27
N LEU A 223 -4.61 17.81 11.29
CA LEU A 223 -4.57 18.57 12.54
C LEU A 223 -4.14 20.02 12.31
N TYR A 224 -3.14 20.27 11.46
CA TYR A 224 -2.72 21.62 11.13
C TYR A 224 -3.83 22.41 10.40
N ALA A 225 -4.57 21.77 9.49
CA ALA A 225 -5.70 22.38 8.80
C ALA A 225 -6.83 22.79 9.75
N GLU A 226 -7.09 22.02 10.81
CA GLU A 226 -8.07 22.36 11.85
C GLU A 226 -7.61 23.52 12.76
N VAL A 227 -6.30 23.67 12.96
CA VAL A 227 -5.73 24.74 13.78
C VAL A 227 -5.61 26.06 12.99
N CYS A 228 -5.48 25.97 11.67
CA CYS A 228 -5.49 27.12 10.78
C CYS A 228 -6.90 27.66 10.58
N CYS A 229 -7.11 28.93 10.90
CA CYS A 229 -8.30 29.65 10.45
C CYS A 229 -8.08 30.13 9.01
N PRO A 230 -8.96 29.80 8.03
CA PRO A 230 -8.82 30.26 6.64
C PRO A 230 -8.74 31.79 6.51
N ASP A 231 -9.38 32.50 7.45
CA ASP A 231 -9.51 33.96 7.44
C ASP A 231 -8.38 34.69 8.19
N GLU A 232 -7.59 34.01 9.02
CA GLU A 232 -6.57 34.65 9.90
C GLU A 232 -5.12 34.38 9.49
N GLY A 233 -4.88 33.55 8.47
CA GLY A 233 -3.54 33.22 7.99
C GLY A 233 -2.94 31.97 8.67
N PRO A 234 -1.61 31.80 8.66
CA PRO A 234 -0.96 30.60 9.19
C PRO A 234 -1.21 30.42 10.70
N ALA A 235 -1.21 29.17 11.16
CA ALA A 235 -1.51 28.87 12.57
C ALA A 235 -0.49 29.49 13.52
N SER A 236 -0.96 29.93 14.69
CA SER A 236 -0.09 30.42 15.76
C SER A 236 0.94 29.36 16.14
N ARG A 237 2.22 29.77 16.19
CA ARG A 237 3.33 28.91 16.59
C ARG A 237 3.10 28.25 17.96
N ALA A 238 2.50 28.97 18.89
CA ALA A 238 2.15 28.46 20.23
C ALA A 238 1.20 27.26 20.17
N LEU A 239 0.15 27.36 19.36
CA LEU A 239 -0.83 26.29 19.14
C LEU A 239 -0.19 25.09 18.45
N CYS A 240 0.57 25.33 17.38
CA CYS A 240 1.29 24.29 16.66
C CYS A 240 2.25 23.51 17.56
N LEU A 241 3.02 24.20 18.41
CA LEU A 241 3.92 23.55 19.37
C LEU A 241 3.17 22.73 20.42
N ALA A 242 1.99 23.17 20.88
CA ALA A 242 1.17 22.39 21.80
C ALA A 242 0.65 21.09 21.15
N VAL A 243 0.24 21.16 19.89
CA VAL A 243 -0.17 19.97 19.11
C VAL A 243 1.03 19.04 18.90
N LEU A 244 2.18 19.55 18.46
CA LEU A 244 3.41 18.76 18.29
C LEU A 244 3.87 18.12 19.61
N GLY A 245 3.73 18.83 20.74
CA GLY A 245 3.99 18.29 22.07
C GLY A 245 3.09 17.10 22.39
N THR A 246 1.80 17.21 22.07
CA THR A 246 0.83 16.13 22.26
C THR A 246 1.15 14.92 21.37
N LEU A 247 1.54 15.15 20.11
CA LEU A 247 2.03 14.09 19.20
C LEU A 247 3.27 13.39 19.77
N LYS A 248 4.22 14.17 20.30
CA LYS A 248 5.45 13.65 20.91
C LYS A 248 5.16 12.78 22.13
N GLU A 249 4.32 13.25 23.06
CA GLU A 249 3.93 12.49 24.26
C GLU A 249 3.20 11.19 23.90
N ALA A 250 2.32 11.23 22.90
CA ALA A 250 1.66 10.03 22.40
C ALA A 250 2.70 9.01 21.93
N LEU A 251 3.68 9.42 21.12
CA LEU A 251 4.76 8.54 20.68
C LEU A 251 5.60 7.99 21.84
N GLU A 252 5.79 8.75 22.93
CA GLU A 252 6.58 8.34 24.11
C GLU A 252 5.85 7.37 25.05
N THR A 253 4.55 7.56 25.28
CA THR A 253 3.73 6.70 26.16
C THR A 253 3.57 5.26 25.65
N SER A 254 3.96 4.97 24.40
CA SER A 254 4.05 3.60 23.87
C SER A 254 5.28 2.81 24.32
N GLN A 255 6.23 3.43 25.03
CA GLN A 255 7.50 2.83 25.46
C GLN A 255 7.46 2.22 26.88
N GLY A 256 6.27 1.94 27.45
CA GLY A 256 6.10 1.45 28.83
C GLY A 256 6.74 0.08 29.16
N PRO A 257 6.84 -0.28 30.46
CA PRO A 257 7.69 -1.37 30.99
C PRO A 257 7.26 -2.79 30.63
N ASP A 258 6.06 -2.98 30.07
CA ASP A 258 5.52 -4.30 29.70
C ASP A 258 6.15 -4.90 28.43
N ALA A 259 7.27 -4.32 27.97
CA ALA A 259 8.03 -4.76 26.81
C ALA A 259 8.57 -6.20 26.92
N ASN A 260 8.52 -6.83 28.11
CA ASN A 260 9.07 -8.17 28.37
C ASN A 260 8.04 -9.29 28.55
N CYS A 261 6.73 -9.03 28.55
CA CYS A 261 5.76 -10.05 29.02
C CYS A 261 5.25 -11.02 27.94
N CYS A 262 5.71 -10.94 26.69
CA CYS A 262 5.25 -11.83 25.61
C CYS A 262 6.33 -12.76 25.04
N VAL A 263 7.49 -12.91 25.71
CA VAL A 263 8.50 -13.89 25.27
C VAL A 263 8.37 -15.15 26.12
N ASN A 264 7.48 -16.03 25.70
CA ASN A 264 7.45 -17.42 26.13
C ASN A 264 8.85 -18.00 25.86
N ALA A 265 9.51 -18.53 26.89
CA ALA A 265 10.94 -18.88 26.94
C ALA A 265 11.40 -20.05 26.04
N ASN A 266 10.78 -20.26 24.89
CA ASN A 266 11.12 -21.31 23.91
C ASN A 266 11.45 -20.75 22.52
N ALA A 267 10.88 -19.62 22.11
CA ALA A 267 11.15 -19.08 20.79
C ALA A 267 12.43 -18.23 20.82
N LYS A 268 13.48 -18.72 20.15
CA LYS A 268 14.67 -17.94 19.76
C LYS A 268 14.22 -16.86 18.76
N ALA A 269 13.52 -15.83 19.26
CA ALA A 269 12.95 -14.76 18.44
C ALA A 269 14.09 -13.93 17.86
N SER A 270 14.12 -13.82 16.54
CA SER A 270 15.04 -12.93 15.83
C SER A 270 14.82 -11.49 16.31
N SER A 271 15.89 -10.72 16.49
CA SER A 271 15.78 -9.30 16.94
C SER A 271 14.91 -8.46 15.99
N CYS A 272 14.74 -8.90 14.75
CA CYS A 272 13.85 -8.32 13.74
C CYS A 272 12.36 -8.41 14.11
N LEU A 273 11.92 -9.48 14.78
CA LEU A 273 10.53 -9.62 15.24
C LEU A 273 10.20 -8.60 16.35
N GLU A 274 11.18 -8.36 17.23
CA GLU A 274 11.10 -7.40 18.33
C GLU A 274 11.07 -5.95 17.82
N ASN A 275 11.78 -5.68 16.73
CA ASN A 275 11.80 -4.37 16.06
C ASN A 275 10.46 -4.05 15.39
N ASN A 276 9.85 -5.07 14.78
CA ASN A 276 8.51 -4.98 14.20
C ASN A 276 7.45 -4.68 15.27
N ALA A 277 7.57 -5.27 16.47
CA ALA A 277 6.66 -5.00 17.59
C ALA A 277 6.78 -3.57 18.15
N LYS A 278 7.94 -2.91 18.01
CA LYS A 278 8.15 -1.51 18.43
C LYS A 278 7.55 -0.51 17.43
N ALA A 279 7.73 -0.74 16.12
CA ALA A 279 7.07 0.04 15.07
C ALA A 279 5.53 -0.05 15.18
N ILE A 280 5.01 -1.26 15.43
CA ILE A 280 3.58 -1.54 15.67
C ILE A 280 3.05 -0.84 16.94
N ARG A 281 3.88 -0.58 17.95
CA ARG A 281 3.48 0.12 19.19
C ARG A 281 3.42 1.64 19.06
N TYR A 282 4.27 2.24 18.23
CA TYR A 282 4.19 3.68 17.91
C TYR A 282 2.84 4.04 17.24
N LEU A 283 2.25 3.09 16.51
CA LEU A 283 0.91 3.18 15.90
C LEU A 283 -0.25 3.10 16.88
N GLU A 284 -0.14 2.25 17.90
CA GLU A 284 -1.18 2.17 18.94
C GLU A 284 -1.19 3.44 19.80
N ALA A 285 -0.07 4.15 19.86
CA ALA A 285 0.06 5.44 20.53
C ALA A 285 -0.61 6.59 19.78
N SER A 286 -0.43 6.68 18.45
CA SER A 286 -1.08 7.73 17.64
C SER A 286 -2.61 7.58 17.64
N ALA A 287 -3.13 6.36 17.74
CA ALA A 287 -4.56 6.07 17.92
C ALA A 287 -5.11 6.45 19.32
N LYS A 288 -4.24 6.69 20.33
CA LYS A 288 -4.62 7.07 21.69
C LYS A 288 -4.63 8.59 21.92
N ILE A 289 -4.35 9.38 20.89
CA ILE A 289 -4.53 10.83 20.92
C ILE A 289 -6.03 11.12 20.97
N SER A 290 -6.56 11.38 22.16
CA SER A 290 -7.96 11.77 22.27
C SER A 290 -8.14 13.23 21.85
N PRO A 291 -9.24 13.58 21.17
CA PRO A 291 -9.56 14.97 20.84
C PRO A 291 -9.53 15.89 22.07
N TYR A 292 -9.90 15.34 23.23
CA TYR A 292 -9.87 16.04 24.52
C TYR A 292 -8.45 16.46 24.95
N LYS A 293 -7.45 15.58 24.82
CA LYS A 293 -6.06 15.90 25.18
C LYS A 293 -5.47 16.98 24.28
N VAL A 294 -5.77 16.92 22.98
CA VAL A 294 -5.35 17.93 22.00
C VAL A 294 -5.99 19.28 22.33
N ALA A 295 -7.31 19.29 22.56
CA ALA A 295 -8.04 20.52 22.94
C ALA A 295 -7.52 21.14 24.24
N GLN A 296 -7.20 20.32 25.24
CA GLN A 296 -6.62 20.78 26.51
C GLN A 296 -5.23 21.41 26.31
N ALA A 297 -4.38 20.80 25.50
CA ALA A 297 -3.06 21.34 25.17
C ALA A 297 -3.16 22.67 24.41
N MET A 298 -4.10 22.76 23.46
CA MET A 298 -4.37 23.99 22.70
C MET A 298 -4.87 25.13 23.58
N ALA A 299 -5.79 24.86 24.50
CA ALA A 299 -6.29 25.85 25.46
C ALA A 299 -5.17 26.38 26.38
N GLY A 300 -4.21 25.52 26.75
CA GLY A 300 -3.00 25.92 27.47
C GLY A 300 -2.02 26.76 26.63
N GLY A 301 -1.87 26.42 25.34
CA GLY A 301 -0.94 27.07 24.42
C GLY A 301 -1.34 28.49 24.00
N GLN A 302 -2.64 28.78 23.88
CA GLN A 302 -3.16 30.10 23.52
C GLN A 302 -2.78 31.22 24.51
N THR A 303 -2.42 30.87 25.74
CA THR A 303 -2.18 31.86 26.81
C THR A 303 -0.71 32.12 27.12
N ARG A 304 0.24 31.35 26.55
CA ARG A 304 1.63 31.34 27.07
C ARG A 304 2.76 31.02 26.08
N GLY A 305 2.50 30.87 24.78
CA GLY A 305 3.52 30.40 23.84
C GLY A 305 4.38 31.49 23.16
N PRO A 306 5.43 31.09 22.42
CA PRO A 306 6.26 31.98 21.61
C PRO A 306 5.42 32.73 20.57
N GLY A 307 5.69 34.03 20.38
CA GLY A 307 5.03 34.84 19.36
C GLY A 307 5.42 34.42 17.94
N GLY A 308 4.49 34.62 17.00
CA GLY A 308 4.67 34.36 15.57
C GLY A 308 3.87 33.15 15.07
N ASP A 309 4.00 32.90 13.77
CA ASP A 309 3.23 31.88 13.06
C ASP A 309 4.14 30.71 12.67
N MET A 310 3.52 29.56 12.42
CA MET A 310 4.18 28.38 11.87
C MET A 310 3.41 27.98 10.62
N ASP A 311 4.10 27.86 9.49
CA ASP A 311 3.46 27.43 8.24
C ASP A 311 3.24 25.91 8.18
N ALA A 312 2.44 25.47 7.22
CA ALA A 312 2.08 24.06 7.06
C ALA A 312 3.29 23.16 6.85
N LYS A 313 4.32 23.66 6.14
CA LYS A 313 5.51 22.90 5.80
C LYS A 313 6.43 22.76 7.01
N GLU A 314 6.61 23.83 7.78
CA GLU A 314 7.35 23.83 9.03
C GLU A 314 6.72 22.84 10.03
N PHE A 315 5.39 22.89 10.19
CA PHE A 315 4.67 21.96 11.05
C PHE A 315 4.83 20.51 10.62
N GLU A 316 4.63 20.23 9.32
CA GLU A 316 4.79 18.89 8.75
C GLU A 316 6.21 18.34 8.96
N ASN A 317 7.24 19.14 8.69
CA ASN A 317 8.63 18.73 8.89
C ASN A 317 8.93 18.45 10.37
N ALA A 318 8.44 19.30 11.28
CA ALA A 318 8.59 19.09 12.71
C ALA A 318 7.89 17.81 13.18
N ALA A 319 6.68 17.54 12.69
CA ALA A 319 5.97 16.30 12.95
C ALA A 319 6.73 15.09 12.42
N ALA A 320 7.28 15.17 11.20
CA ALA A 320 8.07 14.12 10.58
C ALA A 320 9.32 13.77 11.39
N GLU A 321 10.06 14.78 11.85
CA GLU A 321 11.26 14.59 12.69
C GLU A 321 10.95 13.84 14.00
N LEU A 322 9.81 14.10 14.63
CA LEU A 322 9.36 13.36 15.82
C LEU A 322 9.23 11.86 15.53
N PHE A 323 8.70 11.49 14.37
CA PHE A 323 8.55 10.10 13.96
C PHE A 323 9.91 9.49 13.56
N ILE A 324 10.65 10.15 12.68
CA ILE A 324 11.88 9.64 12.06
C ILE A 324 12.99 9.40 13.08
N THR A 325 13.11 10.25 14.11
CA THR A 325 14.08 10.08 15.20
C THR A 325 13.97 8.71 15.87
N ARG A 326 12.77 8.10 15.86
CA ARG A 326 12.46 6.81 16.50
C ARG A 326 12.61 5.60 15.56
N VAL A 327 12.78 5.84 14.26
CA VAL A 327 12.97 4.78 13.26
C VAL A 327 14.41 4.26 13.31
N LYS A 328 14.56 2.93 13.30
CA LYS A 328 15.89 2.32 13.28
C LYS A 328 16.51 2.46 11.89
N VAL A 329 17.82 2.64 11.87
CA VAL A 329 18.58 2.57 10.63
C VAL A 329 18.65 1.12 10.20
N VAL A 330 18.38 0.85 8.93
CA VAL A 330 18.65 -0.43 8.28
C VAL A 330 20.14 -0.42 7.94
N SER A 331 20.88 -1.44 8.41
CA SER A 331 22.33 -1.60 8.19
C SER A 331 22.63 -3.04 7.85
#